data_AF-A0A6V7QWU3-F1
#
_entry.id   AF-A0A6V7QWU3-F1
#
_cell.length_a   1.000
_cell.length_b   1.000
_cell.length_c   1.000
_cell.angle_alpha   90.00
_cell.angle_beta   90.00
_cell.angle_gamma   90.00
#
_symmetry.space_group_name_H-M   'P 1'
#
loop_
_entity.id
_entity.type
_entity.pdbx_description
1 polymer ?
#
loop_
_entity_poly.entity_id
_entity_poly.type
_entity_poly.pdbx_seq_one_letter_code
_entity_poly.pdbx_strand_id
1 'polypeptide(L)'
;MAMAIHNAIFALVASSFLVAFSSAHDFVRFGYNDGSTGPKNWGSLSPEFSLCTKGSNQSPINIVKDDAVYNAKLGSLLRDYVATNATLINNGFNVGLRFDGEAGTLVVGGKNYTFRAILWHSPSEHTFDGERFPVELQLIHTNSDGAVAVVAVLYQYGAPILSFSG
;
A
#
# COMPACT_ATOMS: atom_id res chain seq x y z
N MET A 1 -24.66 -67.91 49.31
CA MET A 1 -23.22 -68.13 49.55
C MET A 1 -22.48 -67.73 48.29
N ALA A 2 -21.60 -66.72 48.37
CA ALA A 2 -20.69 -66.16 47.34
C ALA A 2 -21.34 -65.60 46.05
N MET A 3 -20.92 -64.50 45.41
CA MET A 3 -19.83 -63.53 45.59
C MET A 3 -20.28 -62.25 44.87
N ALA A 4 -20.09 -61.08 45.48
CA ALA A 4 -20.29 -59.78 44.83
C ALA A 4 -19.05 -59.46 43.97
N ILE A 5 -19.25 -59.26 42.67
CA ILE A 5 -18.20 -58.83 41.74
C ILE A 5 -18.27 -57.31 41.63
N HIS A 6 -17.21 -56.66 42.09
CA HIS A 6 -16.95 -55.23 41.91
C HIS A 6 -16.55 -54.98 40.45
N ASN A 7 -17.29 -54.13 39.74
CA ASN A 7 -16.81 -53.53 38.50
C ASN A 7 -16.65 -52.02 38.72
N ALA A 8 -15.40 -51.59 38.78
CA ALA A 8 -14.98 -50.21 38.86
C ALA A 8 -15.40 -49.46 37.58
N ILE A 9 -16.07 -48.32 37.75
CA ILE A 9 -16.32 -47.39 36.65
C ILE A 9 -15.16 -46.40 36.61
N PHE A 10 -14.34 -46.52 35.56
CA PHE A 10 -13.29 -45.56 35.23
C PHE A 10 -13.91 -44.20 34.91
N ALA A 11 -13.55 -43.17 35.67
CA ALA A 11 -13.91 -41.79 35.37
C ALA A 11 -13.08 -41.31 34.17
N LEU A 12 -13.74 -41.07 33.03
CA LEU A 12 -13.12 -40.56 31.82
C LEU A 12 -13.05 -39.03 31.93
N VAL A 13 -11.91 -38.51 32.39
CA VAL A 13 -11.63 -37.08 32.43
C VAL A 13 -11.43 -36.61 30.98
N ALA A 14 -12.48 -36.03 30.39
CA ALA A 14 -12.40 -35.36 29.10
C ALA A 14 -11.58 -34.06 29.26
N SER A 15 -10.26 -34.16 29.13
CA SER A 15 -9.38 -32.99 29.06
C SER A 15 -9.70 -32.23 27.78
N SER A 16 -10.42 -31.12 27.95
CA SER A 16 -10.78 -30.21 26.86
C SER A 16 -9.52 -29.46 26.45
N PHE A 17 -8.80 -29.99 25.45
CA PHE A 17 -7.77 -29.23 24.76
C PHE A 17 -8.46 -28.08 24.02
N LEU A 18 -8.41 -26.89 24.62
CA LEU A 18 -8.66 -25.64 23.91
C LEU A 18 -7.54 -25.49 22.86
N VAL A 19 -7.80 -26.00 21.65
CA VAL A 19 -7.00 -25.65 20.48
C VAL A 19 -7.28 -24.18 20.20
N ALA A 20 -6.38 -23.31 20.64
CA ALA A 20 -6.36 -21.92 20.21
C ALA A 20 -6.06 -21.93 18.71
N PHE A 21 -7.11 -21.81 17.89
CA PHE A 21 -6.96 -21.50 16.48
C PHE A 21 -6.38 -20.09 16.37
N SER A 22 -5.06 -19.99 16.27
CA SER A 22 -4.43 -18.81 15.71
C SER A 22 -4.80 -18.81 14.23
N SER A 23 -5.75 -17.95 13.85
CA SER A 23 -5.99 -17.60 12.46
C SER A 23 -4.76 -16.85 11.97
N ALA A 24 -3.77 -17.58 11.47
CA ALA A 24 -2.78 -17.02 10.57
C ALA A 24 -3.58 -16.45 9.40
N HIS A 25 -3.68 -15.12 9.33
CA HIS A 25 -4.15 -14.46 8.12
C HIS A 25 -3.12 -14.83 7.04
N ASP A 26 -3.45 -15.77 6.16
CA ASP A 26 -2.62 -16.13 5.03
C ASP A 26 -2.40 -14.84 4.22
N PHE A 27 -1.20 -14.27 4.33
CA PHE A 27 -0.84 -13.10 3.57
C PHE A 27 -0.79 -13.50 2.10
N VAL A 28 -1.72 -12.97 1.29
CA VAL A 28 -1.72 -13.19 -0.16
C VAL A 28 -0.44 -12.61 -0.73
N ARG A 29 0.50 -13.47 -1.09
CA ARG A 29 1.82 -13.07 -1.58
C ARG A 29 1.71 -12.57 -3.02
N PHE A 30 2.10 -11.32 -3.22
CA PHE A 30 2.32 -10.74 -4.55
C PHE A 30 3.80 -10.42 -4.76
N GLY A 31 4.19 -10.16 -6.00
CA GLY A 31 5.54 -9.69 -6.36
C GLY A 31 5.56 -9.00 -7.72
N TYR A 32 6.76 -8.55 -8.12
CA TYR A 32 6.97 -7.82 -9.38
C TYR A 32 7.63 -8.65 -10.48
N ASN A 33 8.21 -9.80 -10.14
CA ASN A 33 8.82 -10.70 -11.11
C ASN A 33 7.73 -11.41 -11.92
N ASP A 34 8.08 -11.78 -13.15
CA ASP A 34 7.24 -12.67 -13.96
C ASP A 34 6.98 -14.00 -13.23
N GLY A 35 5.78 -14.54 -13.38
CA GLY A 35 5.34 -15.78 -12.72
C GLY A 35 3.95 -15.64 -12.10
N SER A 36 3.56 -16.65 -11.32
CA SER A 36 2.20 -16.76 -10.76
C SER A 36 1.82 -15.60 -9.83
N THR A 37 2.78 -14.93 -9.19
CA THR A 37 2.57 -13.80 -8.27
C THR A 37 2.88 -12.44 -8.87
N GLY A 38 3.25 -12.39 -10.16
CA GLY A 38 3.61 -11.16 -10.87
C GLY A 38 2.42 -10.27 -11.22
N PRO A 39 2.65 -9.02 -11.66
CA PRO A 39 1.60 -8.02 -11.88
C PRO A 39 0.47 -8.45 -12.82
N LYS A 40 0.81 -9.21 -13.87
CA LYS A 40 -0.17 -9.77 -14.83
C LYS A 40 -1.21 -10.70 -14.16
N ASN A 41 -0.89 -11.25 -13.00
CA ASN A 41 -1.70 -12.23 -12.27
C ASN A 41 -2.29 -11.69 -10.96
N TRP A 42 -1.99 -10.44 -10.56
CA TRP A 42 -2.42 -9.92 -9.25
C TRP A 42 -3.92 -10.04 -9.00
N GLY A 43 -4.75 -9.74 -10.00
CA GLY A 43 -6.21 -9.83 -9.84
C GLY A 43 -6.78 -11.24 -9.71
N SER A 44 -5.95 -12.27 -9.92
CA SER A 44 -6.29 -13.67 -9.72
C SER A 44 -5.77 -14.24 -8.41
N LEU A 45 -4.94 -13.48 -7.66
CA LEU A 45 -4.35 -13.96 -6.41
C LEU A 45 -5.36 -14.06 -5.27
N SER A 46 -6.34 -13.16 -5.25
CA SER A 46 -7.42 -13.14 -4.26
C SER A 46 -8.65 -12.41 -4.80
N PRO A 47 -9.87 -12.73 -4.35
CA PRO A 47 -11.08 -12.00 -4.72
C PRO A 47 -10.97 -10.48 -4.49
N GLU A 48 -10.30 -10.06 -3.41
CA GLU A 48 -10.09 -8.65 -3.02
C GLU A 48 -9.20 -7.89 -4.01
N PHE A 49 -8.37 -8.59 -4.80
CA PHE A 49 -7.46 -7.98 -5.78
C PHE A 49 -8.08 -7.89 -7.18
N SER A 50 -9.33 -8.32 -7.36
CA SER A 50 -9.96 -8.44 -8.67
C SER A 50 -9.94 -7.16 -9.52
N LEU A 51 -9.88 -5.98 -8.90
CA LEU A 51 -9.74 -4.69 -9.59
C LEU A 51 -8.40 -4.53 -10.31
N CYS A 52 -7.32 -5.21 -9.89
CA CYS A 52 -6.04 -5.19 -10.60
C CYS A 52 -6.13 -5.71 -12.04
N THR A 53 -7.15 -6.53 -12.34
CA THR A 53 -7.42 -7.03 -13.70
C THR A 53 -8.70 -6.42 -14.30
N LYS A 54 -9.74 -6.22 -13.49
CA LYS A 54 -11.07 -5.80 -13.97
C LYS A 54 -11.29 -4.28 -13.93
N GLY A 55 -10.45 -3.53 -13.22
CA GLY A 55 -10.57 -2.09 -13.11
C GLY A 55 -10.25 -1.39 -14.42
N SER A 56 -11.05 -0.39 -14.79
CA SER A 56 -10.82 0.42 -16.00
C SER A 56 -10.02 1.70 -15.75
N ASN A 57 -9.84 2.07 -14.48
CA ASN A 57 -9.09 3.25 -14.04
C ASN A 57 -7.93 2.80 -13.14
N GLN A 58 -6.94 2.11 -13.71
CA GLN A 58 -5.75 1.65 -12.98
C GLN A 58 -4.58 2.61 -13.22
N SER A 59 -3.71 2.69 -12.21
CA SER A 59 -2.39 3.33 -12.29
C SER A 59 -1.30 2.26 -12.26
N PRO A 60 -0.07 2.57 -12.73
CA PRO A 60 0.34 3.81 -13.38
C PRO A 60 -0.21 3.96 -14.81
N ILE A 61 -0.06 5.15 -15.41
CA ILE A 61 -0.35 5.39 -16.82
C ILE A 61 0.85 6.01 -17.55
N ASN A 62 0.82 5.94 -18.88
CA ASN A 62 1.64 6.79 -19.72
C ASN A 62 0.97 8.16 -19.88
N ILE A 63 1.65 9.21 -19.46
CA ILE A 63 1.20 10.59 -19.61
C ILE A 63 1.71 11.10 -20.96
N VAL A 64 0.82 11.12 -21.96
CA VAL A 64 1.10 11.73 -23.26
C VAL A 64 0.78 13.21 -23.18
N LYS A 65 1.80 14.08 -23.32
CA LYS A 65 1.61 15.53 -23.12
C LYS A 65 0.60 16.12 -24.11
N ASP A 66 0.58 15.63 -25.34
CA ASP A 66 -0.30 16.13 -26.39
C ASP A 66 -1.77 15.73 -26.20
N ASP A 67 -2.02 14.66 -25.44
CA ASP A 67 -3.39 14.22 -25.08
C ASP A 67 -3.89 14.91 -23.80
N ALA A 68 -3.03 15.63 -23.08
CA ALA A 68 -3.38 16.27 -21.82
C ALA A 68 -4.28 17.49 -22.04
N VAL A 69 -5.40 17.55 -21.31
CA VAL A 69 -6.34 18.66 -21.40
C VAL A 69 -6.01 19.71 -20.35
N TYR A 70 -5.60 20.91 -20.80
CA TYR A 70 -5.35 22.03 -19.91
C TYR A 70 -6.64 22.49 -19.19
N ASN A 71 -6.53 22.70 -17.88
CA ASN A 71 -7.62 23.23 -17.07
C ASN A 71 -7.12 24.33 -16.12
N ALA A 72 -7.39 25.59 -16.49
CA ALA A 72 -7.01 26.77 -15.70
C ALA A 72 -7.61 26.79 -14.28
N LYS A 73 -8.66 26.03 -14.01
CA LYS A 73 -9.32 25.98 -12.69
C LYS A 73 -8.54 25.15 -11.66
N LEU A 74 -7.57 24.33 -12.09
CA LEU A 74 -6.79 23.49 -11.17
C LEU A 74 -5.85 24.31 -10.26
N GLY A 75 -5.39 25.48 -10.73
CA GLY A 75 -4.48 26.34 -9.95
C GLY A 75 -3.16 25.67 -9.60
N SER A 76 -2.44 26.26 -8.63
CA SER A 76 -1.21 25.68 -8.09
C SER A 76 -1.51 24.54 -7.12
N LEU A 77 -0.62 23.55 -7.05
CA LEU A 77 -0.69 22.50 -6.04
C LEU A 77 -0.43 23.10 -4.65
N LEU A 78 -1.46 23.09 -3.80
CA LEU A 78 -1.39 23.68 -2.45
C LEU A 78 -0.96 22.62 -1.44
N ARG A 79 0.23 22.79 -0.87
CA ARG A 79 0.83 21.89 0.11
C ARG A 79 1.34 22.70 1.29
N ASP A 80 1.11 22.20 2.49
CA ASP A 80 1.64 22.75 3.74
C ASP A 80 2.18 21.58 4.56
N TYR A 81 3.48 21.30 4.40
CA TYR A 81 4.15 20.18 5.05
C TYR A 81 5.00 20.67 6.21
N VAL A 82 4.98 19.90 7.30
CA VAL A 82 5.76 20.19 8.49
C VAL A 82 6.74 19.05 8.75
N ALA A 83 7.92 19.42 9.25
CA ALA A 83 8.94 18.44 9.63
C ALA A 83 8.43 17.62 10.83
N THR A 84 8.28 16.32 10.63
CA THR A 84 7.69 15.41 11.60
C THR A 84 8.47 14.10 11.63
N ASN A 85 8.52 13.47 12.80
CA ASN A 85 9.14 12.15 12.96
C ASN A 85 8.47 11.14 12.03
N ALA A 86 9.29 10.33 11.36
CA ALA A 86 8.85 9.30 10.44
C ALA A 86 9.52 7.97 10.76
N THR A 87 8.83 6.88 10.44
CA THR A 87 9.38 5.53 10.52
C THR A 87 9.78 5.07 9.12
N LEU A 88 11.03 4.65 8.94
CA LEU A 88 11.47 3.97 7.72
C LEU A 88 10.93 2.53 7.72
N ILE A 89 10.21 2.19 6.66
CA ILE A 89 9.58 0.87 6.48
C ILE A 89 10.19 0.22 5.24
N ASN A 90 10.58 -1.05 5.38
CA ASN A 90 10.86 -1.96 4.27
C ASN A 90 9.99 -3.20 4.46
N ASN A 91 9.05 -3.43 3.55
CA ASN A 91 8.12 -4.57 3.59
C ASN A 91 8.44 -5.63 2.52
N GLY A 92 9.61 -5.53 1.89
CA GLY A 92 10.09 -6.46 0.87
C GLY A 92 9.65 -6.16 -0.57
N PHE A 93 8.64 -5.31 -0.76
CA PHE A 93 8.15 -4.91 -2.08
C PHE A 93 8.16 -3.39 -2.29
N ASN A 94 8.32 -2.59 -1.23
CA ASN A 94 8.72 -1.20 -1.31
C ASN A 94 9.54 -0.78 -0.09
N VAL A 95 10.24 0.35 -0.25
CA VAL A 95 10.80 1.13 0.85
C VAL A 95 10.01 2.42 0.94
N GLY A 96 9.74 2.88 2.16
CA GLY A 96 8.92 4.06 2.38
C GLY A 96 9.11 4.69 3.75
N LEU A 97 8.63 5.92 3.91
CA LEU A 97 8.47 6.57 5.21
C LEU A 97 7.00 6.56 5.59
N ARG A 98 6.71 6.24 6.85
CA ARG A 98 5.37 6.37 7.45
C ARG A 98 5.38 7.49 8.48
N PHE A 99 4.40 8.36 8.41
CA PHE A 99 4.19 9.45 9.36
C PHE A 99 2.99 9.11 10.25
N ASP A 100 3.27 8.86 11.53
CA ASP A 100 2.23 8.54 12.52
C ASP A 100 1.68 9.83 13.18
N GLY A 101 2.42 10.94 13.11
CA GLY A 101 2.00 12.27 13.57
C GLY A 101 1.48 13.18 12.45
N GLU A 102 1.23 14.45 12.76
CA GLU A 102 0.84 15.45 11.77
C GLU A 102 2.04 15.86 10.92
N ALA A 103 2.11 15.40 9.67
CA ALA A 103 3.16 15.76 8.70
C ALA A 103 2.72 16.87 7.71
N GLY A 104 1.54 17.44 7.93
CA GLY A 104 0.96 18.49 7.12
C GLY A 104 -0.11 18.00 6.15
N THR A 105 -0.47 18.85 5.19
CA THR A 105 -1.65 18.70 4.34
C THR A 105 -1.41 19.01 2.86
N LEU A 106 -2.25 18.41 2.03
CA LEU A 106 -2.44 18.70 0.62
C LEU A 106 -3.91 19.14 0.42
N VAL A 107 -4.14 20.20 -0.37
CA VAL A 107 -5.50 20.63 -0.72
C VAL A 107 -5.82 20.29 -2.18
N VAL A 108 -6.85 19.47 -2.40
CA VAL A 108 -7.35 19.10 -3.74
C VAL A 108 -8.86 19.31 -3.78
N GLY A 109 -9.35 20.10 -4.74
CA GLY A 109 -10.79 20.35 -4.90
C GLY A 109 -11.45 20.96 -3.65
N GLY A 110 -10.70 21.77 -2.89
CA GLY A 110 -11.18 22.38 -1.64
C GLY A 110 -11.24 21.42 -0.44
N LYS A 111 -10.75 20.18 -0.58
CA LYS A 111 -10.67 19.20 0.51
C LYS A 111 -9.23 19.04 1.00
N ASN A 112 -9.07 18.90 2.31
CA ASN A 112 -7.79 18.64 2.94
C ASN A 112 -7.49 17.14 2.97
N TYR A 113 -6.27 16.79 2.61
CA TYR A 113 -5.72 15.44 2.71
C TYR A 113 -4.47 15.48 3.58
N THR A 114 -4.48 14.75 4.70
CA THR A 114 -3.34 14.64 5.62
C THR A 114 -2.23 13.81 4.98
N PHE A 115 -0.99 14.27 5.05
CA PHE A 115 0.17 13.54 4.55
C PHE A 115 0.49 12.33 5.43
N ARG A 116 0.60 11.13 4.84
CA ARG A 116 0.71 9.85 5.57
C ARG A 116 1.97 9.07 5.28
N ALA A 117 2.42 9.04 4.04
CA ALA A 117 3.56 8.21 3.67
C ALA A 117 4.29 8.70 2.43
N ILE A 118 5.55 8.31 2.33
CA ILE A 118 6.37 8.38 1.13
C ILE A 118 6.66 6.96 0.69
N LEU A 119 6.48 6.66 -0.59
CA LEU A 119 6.89 5.39 -1.20
C LEU A 119 7.87 5.67 -2.34
N TRP A 120 8.94 4.88 -2.41
CA TRP A 120 9.88 4.91 -3.53
C TRP A 120 9.65 3.73 -4.46
N HIS A 121 9.65 4.00 -5.76
CA HIS A 121 9.64 3.02 -6.83
C HIS A 121 10.86 3.24 -7.74
N SER A 122 11.51 2.14 -8.13
CA SER A 122 12.64 2.14 -9.06
C SER A 122 12.50 0.95 -10.01
N PRO A 123 12.33 1.14 -11.32
CA PRO A 123 12.22 2.44 -12.01
C PRO A 123 10.90 3.18 -11.68
N SER A 124 10.69 4.39 -12.24
CA SER A 124 9.40 5.08 -12.14
C SER A 124 8.27 4.20 -12.65
N GLU A 125 7.09 4.30 -12.05
CA GLU A 125 5.91 3.55 -12.48
C GLU A 125 5.23 4.28 -13.65
N HIS A 126 4.97 5.57 -13.47
CA HIS A 126 4.50 6.48 -14.50
C HIS A 126 5.59 6.74 -15.54
N THR A 127 5.15 7.00 -16.78
CA THR A 127 6.00 7.40 -17.91
C THR A 127 5.47 8.70 -18.52
N PHE A 128 6.34 9.46 -19.18
CA PHE A 128 5.94 10.61 -20.01
C PHE A 128 6.32 10.34 -21.46
N ASP A 129 5.36 10.41 -22.38
CA ASP A 129 5.55 10.08 -23.79
C ASP A 129 6.27 8.73 -24.02
N GLY A 130 6.00 7.75 -23.16
CA GLY A 130 6.63 6.43 -23.18
C GLY A 130 8.00 6.36 -22.49
N GLU A 131 8.58 7.50 -22.09
CA GLU A 131 9.87 7.54 -21.39
C GLU A 131 9.72 7.23 -19.90
N ARG A 132 10.58 6.34 -19.41
CA ARG A 132 10.63 5.91 -18.01
C ARG A 132 11.78 6.59 -17.28
N PHE A 133 11.50 7.05 -16.06
CA PHE A 133 12.45 7.75 -15.22
C PHE A 133 13.13 6.77 -14.25
N PRO A 134 14.37 7.05 -13.82
CA PRO A 134 15.09 6.21 -12.85
C PRO A 134 14.35 5.92 -11.54
N VAL A 135 13.64 6.90 -10.97
CA VAL A 135 12.96 6.78 -9.67
C VAL A 135 11.67 7.58 -9.68
N GLU A 136 10.65 7.06 -9.01
CA GLU A 136 9.42 7.79 -8.67
C GLU A 136 9.21 7.80 -7.15
N LEU A 137 8.91 8.98 -6.62
CA LEU A 137 8.42 9.17 -5.26
C LEU A 137 6.91 9.34 -5.29
N GLN A 138 6.19 8.60 -4.47
CA GLN A 138 4.76 8.78 -4.28
C GLN A 138 4.49 9.31 -2.87
N LEU A 139 3.93 10.52 -2.78
CA LEU A 139 3.51 11.17 -1.55
C LEU A 139 2.03 10.84 -1.30
N ILE A 140 1.76 9.99 -0.32
CA ILE A 140 0.42 9.45 -0.04
C ILE A 140 -0.29 10.33 0.99
N HIS A 141 -1.50 10.76 0.66
CA HIS A 141 -2.35 11.55 1.54
C HIS A 141 -3.74 10.93 1.67
N THR A 142 -4.38 11.09 2.83
CA THR A 142 -5.76 10.65 3.07
C THR A 142 -6.61 11.74 3.68
N ASN A 143 -7.89 11.80 3.32
CA ASN A 143 -8.85 12.71 3.95
C ASN A 143 -9.74 11.98 4.98
N SER A 144 -10.61 12.72 5.67
CA SER A 144 -11.55 12.20 6.66
C SER A 144 -12.59 11.23 6.09
N ASP A 145 -12.86 11.32 4.78
CA ASP A 145 -13.81 10.44 4.07
C ASP A 145 -13.16 9.10 3.68
N GLY A 146 -11.86 8.91 3.96
CA GLY A 146 -11.08 7.74 3.53
C GLY A 146 -10.59 7.81 2.08
N ALA A 147 -10.80 8.94 1.39
CA ALA A 147 -10.29 9.12 0.04
C ALA A 147 -8.77 9.35 0.05
N VAL A 148 -8.10 8.87 -1.00
CA VAL A 148 -6.64 8.95 -1.16
C VAL A 148 -6.30 9.95 -2.26
N ALA A 149 -5.24 10.74 -2.03
CA ALA A 149 -4.60 11.57 -3.04
C ALA A 149 -3.10 11.29 -3.05
N VAL A 150 -2.53 11.10 -4.24
CA VAL A 150 -1.10 10.81 -4.42
C VAL A 150 -0.46 11.92 -5.26
N VAL A 151 0.66 12.46 -4.79
CA VAL A 151 1.53 13.34 -5.58
C VAL A 151 2.76 12.54 -5.98
N ALA A 152 2.96 12.34 -7.28
CA ALA A 152 4.13 11.66 -7.82
C ALA A 152 5.23 12.66 -8.20
N VAL A 153 6.48 12.36 -7.85
CA VAL A 153 7.68 13.12 -8.24
C VAL A 153 8.63 12.17 -8.96
N LEU A 154 8.95 12.47 -10.22
CA LEU A 154 9.82 11.64 -11.05
C LEU A 154 11.23 12.27 -11.08
N TYR A 155 12.27 11.45 -10.91
CA TYR A 155 13.65 11.91 -10.85
C TYR A 155 14.46 11.49 -12.06
N GLN A 156 15.37 12.36 -12.51
CA GLN A 156 16.47 12.02 -13.40
C GLN A 156 17.79 11.94 -12.63
N TYR A 157 18.77 11.22 -13.17
CA TYR A 157 20.10 11.20 -12.59
C TYR A 157 20.73 12.59 -12.62
N GLY A 158 21.42 12.95 -11.54
CA GLY A 158 22.02 14.27 -11.37
C GLY A 158 22.75 14.38 -10.03
N ALA A 159 22.86 15.61 -9.53
CA ALA A 159 23.43 15.85 -8.20
C ALA A 159 22.59 15.17 -7.10
N PRO A 160 23.22 14.69 -6.01
CA PRO A 160 22.49 14.12 -4.87
C PRO A 160 21.51 15.12 -4.28
N ILE A 161 20.33 14.62 -3.89
CA ILE A 161 19.31 15.42 -3.20
C ILE A 161 19.72 15.54 -1.73
N LEU A 162 20.00 16.77 -1.28
CA LEU A 162 20.41 17.05 0.10
C LEU A 162 19.22 17.16 1.07
N SER A 163 18.01 17.37 0.55
CA SER A 163 16.74 17.39 1.28
C SER A 163 15.58 17.26 0.30
N PHE A 164 14.51 16.56 0.68
CA PHE A 164 13.25 16.50 -0.09
C PHE A 164 12.37 17.74 0.17
N SER A 165 12.98 18.91 0.35
CA SER A 165 12.28 20.20 0.45
C SER A 165 11.92 20.65 -0.96
N GLY A 166 10.76 20.21 -1.43
CA GLY A 166 10.12 20.75 -2.64
C GLY A 166 9.23 21.95 -2.37
#